data_AF-A0A7C4V9D4-F1
#
_entry.id   AF-A0A7C4V9D4-F1
#
_cell.length_a   1.000
_cell.length_b   1.000
_cell.length_c   1.000
_cell.angle_alpha   90.00
_cell.angle_beta   90.00
_cell.angle_gamma   90.00
#
_symmetry.space_group_name_H-M   'P 1'
#
loop_
_entity.id
_entity.type
_entity.pdbx_description
1 polymer ?
#
loop_
_entity_poly.entity_id
_entity_poly.type
_entity_poly.pdbx_seq_one_letter_code
_entity_poly.pdbx_strand_id
1 'polypeptide(L)'
;MKWLIGVLVVLAALAGFAWYAVLDGAAPARAESEVDLAAYRALVANDAPETLPTEVRVEFVGASEAPSFATEAGAFRGDVNMTYTAFQLLAPNGSVIVDGAVDGDAIVQMTDGEGSFEEAAYQRLLDATAQAAHVLITHEHIDHVMAVTRHPAPETIAPRLRLTASQLQGLPQHARGGVLAPAIAGVQPLDFTTPQRIAPGVVAHAAPGHTPGTIVIYARTPAREYLFVGDIAWVMSSIENARGRPRFIRWIIPEVDPDRPAVLRQIRALHDIAAAEPQLVILPAHDDAYLRRRIAEGALIEGFAVN
;
A
#
# COMPACT_ATOMS: atom_id res chain seq x y z
N MET A 1 41.79 26.91 22.11
CA MET A 1 42.08 25.84 21.14
C MET A 1 41.46 24.49 21.52
N LYS A 2 41.70 23.93 22.73
CA LYS A 2 41.07 22.66 23.16
C LYS A 2 39.53 22.69 23.22
N TRP A 3 38.94 23.80 23.67
CA TRP A 3 37.48 23.97 23.71
C TRP A 3 36.85 24.06 22.31
N LEU A 4 37.55 24.67 21.34
CA LEU A 4 37.11 24.72 19.93
C LEU A 4 37.09 23.33 19.30
N ILE A 5 38.09 22.50 19.60
CA ILE A 5 38.11 21.09 19.17
C ILE A 5 36.92 20.33 19.79
N GLY A 6 36.64 20.53 21.08
CA GLY A 6 35.47 19.96 21.74
C GLY A 6 34.15 20.35 21.08
N VAL A 7 33.97 21.64 20.75
CA VAL A 7 32.79 22.13 20.03
C VAL A 7 32.67 21.49 18.64
N LEU A 8 33.76 21.40 17.89
CA LEU A 8 33.76 20.78 16.56
C LEU A 8 33.37 19.30 16.60
N VAL A 9 33.87 18.55 17.59
CA VAL A 9 33.51 17.13 17.79
C VAL A 9 32.02 16.98 18.07
N VAL A 10 31.45 17.82 18.94
CA VAL A 10 30.01 17.80 19.26
C VAL A 10 29.19 18.14 18.02
N LEU A 11 29.56 19.18 17.27
CA LEU A 11 28.85 19.55 16.04
C LEU A 11 28.92 18.44 14.99
N ALA A 12 30.07 17.79 14.82
CA ALA A 12 30.21 16.66 13.91
C ALA A 12 29.35 15.46 14.34
N ALA A 13 29.28 15.17 15.64
CA ALA A 13 28.43 14.11 16.16
C ALA A 13 26.93 14.42 15.95
N LEU A 14 26.51 15.66 16.20
CA LEU A 14 25.13 16.10 15.95
C LEU A 14 24.79 16.06 14.46
N ALA A 15 25.70 16.49 13.58
CA ALA A 15 25.51 16.42 12.15
C ALA A 15 25.41 14.96 11.65
N GLY A 16 26.27 14.08 12.16
CA GLY A 16 26.23 12.64 11.85
C GLY A 16 24.94 11.98 12.33
N PHE A 17 24.47 12.32 13.54
CA PHE A 17 23.20 11.85 14.06
C PHE A 17 22.01 12.37 13.25
N ALA A 18 21.98 13.66 12.92
CA ALA A 18 20.92 14.25 12.10
C ALA A 18 20.87 13.60 10.71
N TRP A 19 22.03 13.36 10.08
CA TRP A 19 22.10 12.62 8.83
C TRP A 19 21.54 11.20 8.99
N TYR A 20 21.98 10.46 10.00
CA TYR A 20 21.50 9.09 10.26
C TYR A 20 19.99 9.04 10.52
N ALA A 21 19.46 9.98 11.31
CA ALA A 21 18.07 9.98 11.73
C ALA A 21 17.12 10.41 10.60
N VAL A 22 17.50 11.44 9.82
CA VAL A 22 16.59 12.18 8.93
C VAL A 22 16.94 12.06 7.45
N LEU A 23 18.23 11.89 7.10
CA LEU A 23 18.69 11.86 5.71
C LEU A 23 19.00 10.45 5.19
N ASP A 24 19.31 9.51 6.07
CA ASP A 24 19.52 8.11 5.70
C ASP A 24 18.20 7.49 5.26
N GLY A 25 18.06 7.35 3.94
CA GLY A 25 16.91 6.76 3.27
C GLY A 25 17.20 6.35 1.84
N ALA A 26 18.45 6.49 1.35
CA ALA A 26 18.77 6.15 -0.02
C ALA A 26 18.63 4.64 -0.25
N ALA A 27 17.90 4.28 -1.30
CA ALA A 27 17.84 2.91 -1.77
C ALA A 27 19.23 2.48 -2.31
N PRO A 28 19.56 1.17 -2.32
CA PRO A 28 20.81 0.70 -2.91
C PRO A 28 20.85 1.02 -4.41
N ALA A 29 22.03 1.00 -5.02
CA ALA A 29 22.19 1.35 -6.43
C ALA A 29 21.50 0.37 -7.40
N ARG A 30 21.26 -0.88 -6.97
CA ARG A 30 20.59 -1.94 -7.72
C ARG A 30 19.81 -2.84 -6.76
N ALA A 31 18.67 -3.34 -7.22
CA ALA A 31 17.89 -4.36 -6.52
C ALA A 31 17.27 -5.29 -7.56
N GLU A 32 17.91 -6.43 -7.77
CA GLU A 32 17.42 -7.44 -8.71
C GLU A 32 16.39 -8.33 -8.01
N SER A 33 15.40 -8.83 -8.77
CA SER A 33 14.46 -9.87 -8.36
C SER A 33 13.41 -9.52 -7.29
N GLU A 34 13.20 -8.24 -6.96
CA GLU A 34 12.12 -7.84 -6.04
C GLU A 34 10.74 -7.84 -6.72
N VAL A 35 10.66 -7.49 -8.01
CA VAL A 35 9.43 -7.46 -8.81
C VAL A 35 9.73 -7.96 -10.23
N ASP A 36 9.13 -9.09 -10.62
CA ASP A 36 9.29 -9.67 -11.96
C ASP A 36 8.03 -9.44 -12.82
N LEU A 37 7.97 -8.28 -13.47
CA LEU A 37 6.87 -7.93 -14.36
C LEU A 37 6.72 -8.91 -15.52
N ALA A 38 7.82 -9.49 -16.03
CA ALA A 38 7.73 -10.46 -17.12
C ALA A 38 7.00 -11.73 -16.66
N ALA A 39 7.30 -12.22 -15.46
CA ALA A 39 6.58 -13.33 -14.86
C ALA A 39 5.08 -13.00 -14.64
N TYR A 40 4.76 -11.80 -14.16
CA TYR A 40 3.36 -11.39 -13.95
C TYR A 40 2.59 -11.33 -15.27
N ARG A 41 3.18 -10.70 -16.30
CA ARG A 41 2.62 -10.60 -17.64
C ARG A 41 2.41 -11.98 -18.27
N ALA A 42 3.32 -12.92 -18.03
CA ALA A 42 3.20 -14.30 -18.52
C ALA A 42 2.02 -15.06 -17.89
N LEU A 43 1.77 -14.88 -16.59
CA LEU A 43 0.66 -15.53 -15.89
C LEU A 43 -0.71 -15.14 -16.46
N VAL A 44 -0.84 -13.93 -17.00
CA VAL A 44 -2.10 -13.40 -17.57
C VAL A 44 -2.06 -13.27 -19.10
N ALA A 45 -1.04 -13.83 -19.76
CA ALA A 45 -0.84 -13.66 -21.19
C ALA A 45 -1.96 -14.28 -22.05
N ASN A 46 -2.58 -15.36 -21.54
CA ASN A 46 -3.63 -16.10 -22.23
C ASN A 46 -5.05 -15.71 -21.77
N ASP A 47 -5.18 -14.66 -20.95
CA ASP A 47 -6.48 -14.17 -20.53
C ASP A 47 -7.19 -13.51 -21.71
N ALA A 48 -8.43 -13.92 -21.94
CA ALA A 48 -9.24 -13.37 -23.01
C ALA A 48 -9.52 -11.88 -22.73
N PRO A 49 -9.29 -10.95 -23.69
CA PRO A 49 -9.42 -9.51 -23.45
C PRO A 49 -10.78 -9.08 -22.86
N GLU A 50 -11.86 -9.76 -23.24
CA GLU A 50 -13.23 -9.54 -22.77
C GLU A 50 -13.46 -9.98 -21.31
N THR A 51 -12.49 -10.64 -20.68
CA THR A 51 -12.55 -11.06 -19.27
C THR A 51 -11.71 -10.17 -18.35
N LEU A 52 -10.85 -9.33 -18.92
CA LEU A 52 -9.98 -8.43 -18.16
C LEU A 52 -10.78 -7.36 -17.42
N PRO A 53 -10.25 -6.82 -16.31
CA PRO A 53 -10.75 -5.58 -15.73
C PRO A 53 -10.85 -4.48 -16.78
N THR A 54 -12.00 -3.82 -16.85
CA THR A 54 -12.27 -2.73 -17.79
C THR A 54 -11.91 -1.38 -17.18
N GLU A 55 -11.98 -1.26 -15.86
CA GLU A 55 -11.74 -0.02 -15.12
C GLU A 55 -10.98 -0.31 -13.82
N VAL A 56 -10.15 0.66 -13.41
CA VAL A 56 -9.56 0.72 -12.07
C VAL A 56 -10.15 1.93 -11.36
N ARG A 57 -10.88 1.68 -10.28
CA ARG A 57 -11.54 2.70 -9.46
C ARG A 57 -10.82 2.86 -8.13
N VAL A 58 -10.89 4.05 -7.56
CA VAL A 58 -10.34 4.38 -6.25
C VAL A 58 -11.42 5.06 -5.40
N GLU A 59 -11.50 4.67 -4.13
CA GLU A 59 -12.39 5.28 -3.14
C GLU A 59 -11.54 5.99 -2.09
N PHE A 60 -11.75 7.30 -1.92
CA PHE A 60 -11.07 8.11 -0.90
C PHE A 60 -11.91 8.08 0.38
N VAL A 61 -11.45 7.34 1.38
CA VAL A 61 -12.24 7.05 2.59
C VAL A 61 -11.83 7.92 3.77
N GLY A 62 -10.53 8.19 3.90
CA GLY A 62 -10.03 9.11 4.91
C GLY A 62 -8.84 9.89 4.41
N ALA A 63 -8.49 10.96 5.12
CA ALA A 63 -7.30 11.73 4.84
C ALA A 63 -6.69 12.32 6.12
N SER A 64 -5.41 12.65 6.04
CA SER A 64 -4.67 13.38 7.08
C SER A 64 -3.56 14.20 6.44
N GLU A 65 -2.87 15.02 7.23
CA GLU A 65 -1.67 15.73 6.79
C GLU A 65 -0.46 15.17 7.53
N ALA A 66 0.63 14.99 6.80
CA ALA A 66 1.92 14.62 7.37
C ALA A 66 3.02 15.52 6.81
N PRO A 67 3.99 15.94 7.61
CA PRO A 67 5.11 16.72 7.08
C PRO A 67 5.91 15.85 6.10
N SER A 68 6.33 16.40 4.95
CA SER A 68 6.95 15.60 3.89
C SER A 68 8.19 14.83 4.35
N PHE A 69 8.91 15.34 5.36
CA PHE A 69 10.11 14.67 5.85
C PHE A 69 9.79 13.36 6.58
N ALA A 70 8.53 13.14 7.00
CA ALA A 70 8.07 11.88 7.58
C ALA A 70 7.84 10.80 6.52
N THR A 71 7.51 11.18 5.29
CA THR A 71 7.16 10.25 4.21
C THR A 71 8.36 9.88 3.32
N GLU A 72 9.31 10.81 3.16
CA GLU A 72 10.55 10.59 2.40
C GLU A 72 11.76 11.25 3.11
N ALA A 73 12.86 10.49 3.27
CA ALA A 73 14.09 11.00 3.87
C ALA A 73 14.69 12.16 3.04
N GLY A 74 14.79 13.34 3.66
CA GLY A 74 15.33 14.54 3.05
C GLY A 74 14.31 15.44 2.35
N ALA A 75 13.01 15.10 2.37
CA ALA A 75 11.95 15.94 1.83
C ALA A 75 11.50 17.01 2.86
N PHE A 76 12.23 18.12 2.96
CA PHE A 76 12.00 19.13 4.02
C PHE A 76 10.95 20.21 3.70
N ARG A 77 10.19 20.08 2.60
CA ARG A 77 9.34 21.17 2.11
C ARG A 77 7.87 20.79 2.13
N GLY A 78 7.12 21.50 2.97
CA GLY A 78 5.67 21.42 3.02
C GLY A 78 5.16 20.15 3.68
N ASP A 79 3.86 19.95 3.50
CA ASP A 79 3.12 18.81 4.00
C ASP A 79 2.61 17.98 2.81
N VAL A 80 2.39 16.70 3.07
CA VAL A 80 1.74 15.77 2.15
C VAL A 80 0.35 15.51 2.67
N ASN A 81 -0.64 15.68 1.80
CA ASN A 81 -1.99 15.20 2.06
C ASN A 81 -1.97 13.68 1.89
N MET A 82 -2.02 12.99 3.02
CA MET A 82 -2.12 11.55 3.10
C MET A 82 -3.57 11.16 2.84
N THR A 83 -3.79 10.13 2.04
CA THR A 83 -5.12 9.54 1.83
C THR A 83 -5.14 8.07 2.21
N TYR A 84 -6.27 7.61 2.70
CA TYR A 84 -6.52 6.22 3.04
C TYR A 84 -7.58 5.70 2.08
N THR A 85 -7.13 4.90 1.11
CA THR A 85 -7.93 4.51 -0.05
C THR A 85 -8.08 3.01 -0.14
N ALA A 86 -9.04 2.59 -0.96
CA ALA A 86 -9.12 1.24 -1.49
C ALA A 86 -9.31 1.33 -3.00
N PHE A 87 -9.00 0.23 -3.70
CA PHE A 87 -9.16 0.15 -5.15
C PHE A 87 -10.13 -0.95 -5.56
N GLN A 88 -10.85 -0.71 -6.64
CA GLN A 88 -11.74 -1.69 -7.27
C GLN A 88 -11.31 -1.90 -8.71
N LEU A 89 -10.94 -3.14 -9.04
CA LEU A 89 -10.74 -3.60 -10.40
C LEU A 89 -12.08 -4.15 -10.90
N LEU A 90 -12.81 -3.35 -11.69
CA LEU A 90 -14.12 -3.75 -12.20
C LEU A 90 -13.91 -4.63 -13.43
N ALA A 91 -14.41 -5.87 -13.39
CA ALA A 91 -14.32 -6.83 -14.48
C ALA A 91 -15.69 -7.45 -14.79
N PRO A 92 -15.93 -7.94 -16.03
CA PRO A 92 -17.23 -8.50 -16.43
C PRO A 92 -17.69 -9.69 -15.58
N ASN A 93 -16.76 -10.44 -15.00
CA ASN A 93 -17.04 -11.63 -14.17
C ASN A 93 -17.04 -11.34 -12.66
N GLY A 94 -17.09 -10.06 -12.27
CA GLY A 94 -17.04 -9.62 -10.88
C GLY A 94 -15.75 -8.88 -10.54
N SER A 95 -15.84 -7.92 -9.62
CA SER A 95 -14.71 -7.07 -9.28
C SER A 95 -13.70 -7.75 -8.36
N VAL A 96 -12.47 -7.24 -8.38
CA VAL A 96 -11.47 -7.47 -7.33
C VAL A 96 -11.33 -6.21 -6.51
N ILE A 97 -11.44 -6.32 -5.19
CA ILE A 97 -11.15 -5.22 -4.25
C ILE A 97 -9.73 -5.38 -3.73
N VAL A 98 -9.01 -4.27 -3.66
CA VAL A 98 -7.67 -4.16 -3.11
C VAL A 98 -7.70 -3.15 -1.97
N ASP A 99 -7.32 -3.61 -0.78
CA ASP A 99 -7.37 -2.90 0.49
C ASP A 99 -8.79 -2.57 0.98
N GLY A 100 -8.86 -2.21 2.25
CA GLY A 100 -10.08 -1.94 3.01
C GLY A 100 -10.07 -0.61 3.76
N ALA A 101 -9.09 0.27 3.48
CA ALA A 101 -8.95 1.60 4.05
C ALA A 101 -9.05 1.66 5.60
N VAL A 102 -9.24 2.87 6.11
CA VAL A 102 -9.59 3.17 7.52
C VAL A 102 -11.12 3.13 7.73
N ASP A 103 -11.55 2.89 8.97
CA ASP A 103 -12.89 3.22 9.45
C ASP A 103 -12.84 4.48 10.35
N GLY A 104 -14.01 4.95 10.78
CA GLY A 104 -14.12 6.16 11.60
C GLY A 104 -13.39 6.09 12.95
N ASP A 105 -13.29 4.90 13.56
CA ASP A 105 -12.55 4.73 14.82
C ASP A 105 -11.03 4.73 14.57
N ALA A 106 -10.59 4.06 13.51
CA ALA A 106 -9.19 3.93 13.12
C ALA A 106 -8.57 5.28 12.74
N ILE A 107 -9.25 6.08 11.92
CA ILE A 107 -8.74 7.39 11.51
C ILE A 107 -8.59 8.33 12.71
N VAL A 108 -9.55 8.35 13.64
CA VAL A 108 -9.44 9.11 14.90
C VAL A 108 -8.24 8.63 15.71
N GLN A 109 -8.06 7.31 15.85
CA GLN A 109 -6.92 6.74 16.57
C GLN A 109 -5.57 7.12 15.94
N MET A 110 -5.46 7.04 14.62
CA MET A 110 -4.20 7.26 13.91
C MET A 110 -3.78 8.73 13.88
N THR A 111 -4.75 9.64 13.88
CA THR A 111 -4.53 11.07 13.61
C THR A 111 -4.76 11.93 14.84
N ASP A 112 -4.97 11.32 16.01
CA ASP A 112 -5.36 12.01 17.25
C ASP A 112 -6.61 12.89 17.05
N GLY A 113 -7.53 12.44 16.19
CA GLY A 113 -8.78 13.13 15.86
C GLY A 113 -8.69 14.23 14.79
N GLU A 114 -7.51 14.50 14.22
CA GLU A 114 -7.30 15.58 13.23
C GLU A 114 -7.58 15.15 11.78
N GLY A 115 -7.70 13.86 11.51
CA GLY A 115 -8.00 13.31 10.18
C GLY A 115 -9.47 13.45 9.78
N SER A 116 -9.72 13.44 8.48
CA SER A 116 -11.08 13.43 7.91
C SER A 116 -11.53 12.03 7.53
N PHE A 117 -12.83 11.78 7.62
CA PHE A 117 -13.46 10.50 7.29
C PHE A 117 -14.74 10.70 6.48
N GLU A 118 -14.86 9.97 5.38
CA GLU A 118 -15.99 10.02 4.46
C GLU A 118 -16.87 8.77 4.63
N GLU A 119 -17.84 8.84 5.55
CA GLU A 119 -18.74 7.73 5.87
C GLU A 119 -19.43 7.12 4.63
N ALA A 120 -19.89 7.97 3.72
CA ALA A 120 -20.55 7.50 2.49
C ALA A 120 -19.58 6.74 1.56
N ALA A 121 -18.30 7.11 1.55
CA ALA A 121 -17.26 6.42 0.79
C ALA A 121 -16.93 5.07 1.45
N TYR A 122 -16.82 5.05 2.78
CA TYR A 122 -16.63 3.80 3.53
C TYR A 122 -17.79 2.83 3.33
N GLN A 123 -19.04 3.31 3.34
CA GLN A 123 -20.19 2.46 3.09
C GLN A 123 -20.17 1.85 1.67
N ARG A 124 -19.79 2.62 0.64
CA ARG A 124 -19.60 2.07 -0.72
C ARG A 124 -18.49 1.02 -0.76
N LEU A 125 -17.41 1.22 -0.03
CA LEU A 125 -16.33 0.24 0.10
C LEU A 125 -16.82 -1.05 0.76
N LEU A 126 -17.59 -0.98 1.85
CA LEU A 126 -18.20 -2.17 2.48
C LEU A 126 -19.11 -2.91 1.48
N ASP A 127 -20.00 -2.19 0.80
CA ASP A 127 -20.92 -2.78 -0.16
C ASP A 127 -20.17 -3.44 -1.33
N ALA A 128 -19.16 -2.78 -1.90
CA ALA A 128 -18.34 -3.34 -2.96
C ALA A 128 -17.54 -4.57 -2.49
N THR A 129 -17.01 -4.55 -1.27
CA THR A 129 -16.30 -5.69 -0.65
C THR A 129 -17.22 -6.89 -0.49
N ALA A 130 -18.47 -6.67 -0.07
CA ALA A 130 -19.48 -7.71 0.03
C ALA A 130 -19.92 -8.28 -1.32
N GLN A 131 -19.83 -7.51 -2.41
CA GLN A 131 -20.22 -7.92 -3.76
C GLN A 131 -19.06 -8.52 -4.59
N ALA A 132 -17.81 -8.27 -4.21
CA ALA A 132 -16.62 -8.63 -4.98
C ALA A 132 -16.49 -10.14 -5.25
N ALA A 133 -15.81 -10.50 -6.34
CA ALA A 133 -15.38 -11.87 -6.60
C ALA A 133 -14.16 -12.24 -5.74
N HIS A 134 -13.23 -11.29 -5.57
CA HIS A 134 -12.03 -11.44 -4.77
C HIS A 134 -11.74 -10.17 -3.97
N VAL A 135 -11.19 -10.34 -2.77
CA VAL A 135 -10.74 -9.25 -1.91
C VAL A 135 -9.32 -9.57 -1.47
N LEU A 136 -8.40 -8.67 -1.79
CA LEU A 136 -6.99 -8.69 -1.44
C LEU A 136 -6.70 -7.51 -0.50
N ILE A 137 -5.69 -7.66 0.34
CA ILE A 137 -5.04 -6.54 1.03
C ILE A 137 -3.56 -6.54 0.67
N THR A 138 -2.98 -5.37 0.50
CA THR A 138 -1.55 -5.18 0.26
C THR A 138 -0.76 -5.57 1.49
N HIS A 139 -1.25 -5.24 2.68
CA HIS A 139 -0.67 -5.63 3.96
C HIS A 139 -1.66 -5.45 5.12
N GLU A 140 -1.23 -5.82 6.33
CA GLU A 140 -2.06 -6.00 7.51
C GLU A 140 -2.09 -4.83 8.51
N HIS A 141 -1.78 -3.60 8.08
CA HIS A 141 -1.90 -2.41 8.94
C HIS A 141 -3.32 -1.83 8.99
N ILE A 142 -3.57 -1.05 10.05
CA ILE A 142 -4.88 -0.55 10.45
C ILE A 142 -5.60 0.22 9.33
N ASP A 143 -4.87 0.94 8.49
CA ASP A 143 -5.37 1.77 7.40
C ASP A 143 -5.56 1.07 6.06
N HIS A 144 -5.31 -0.23 6.02
CA HIS A 144 -5.49 -1.06 4.83
C HIS A 144 -6.56 -2.13 4.99
N VAL A 145 -7.12 -2.31 6.20
CA VAL A 145 -7.86 -3.55 6.50
C VAL A 145 -9.22 -3.34 7.16
N MET A 146 -9.69 -2.11 7.41
CA MET A 146 -10.89 -1.95 8.25
C MET A 146 -12.15 -2.51 7.59
N ALA A 147 -12.33 -2.29 6.29
CA ALA A 147 -13.44 -2.89 5.53
C ALA A 147 -13.34 -4.41 5.38
N VAL A 148 -12.24 -5.05 5.82
CA VAL A 148 -12.11 -6.51 5.89
C VAL A 148 -12.28 -6.98 7.34
N THR A 149 -11.40 -6.50 8.23
CA THR A 149 -11.29 -6.95 9.62
C THR A 149 -12.53 -6.64 10.45
N ARG A 150 -13.20 -5.51 10.17
CA ARG A 150 -14.38 -5.04 10.91
C ARG A 150 -15.64 -5.03 10.03
N HIS A 151 -15.62 -5.73 8.89
CA HIS A 151 -16.75 -5.77 7.98
C HIS A 151 -18.04 -6.23 8.70
N PRO A 152 -19.20 -5.60 8.48
CA PRO A 152 -20.45 -5.92 9.19
C PRO A 152 -21.02 -7.31 8.82
N ALA A 153 -20.58 -7.87 7.68
CA ALA A 153 -20.99 -9.19 7.20
C ALA A 153 -19.78 -10.11 6.95
N PRO A 154 -19.08 -10.59 7.98
CA PRO A 154 -17.85 -11.37 7.83
C PRO A 154 -18.08 -12.70 7.09
N GLU A 155 -19.22 -13.36 7.34
CA GLU A 155 -19.60 -14.60 6.64
C GLU A 155 -19.78 -14.40 5.13
N THR A 156 -20.19 -13.19 4.74
CA THR A 156 -20.34 -12.83 3.34
C THR A 156 -18.97 -12.67 2.70
N ILE A 157 -18.05 -11.92 3.31
CA ILE A 157 -16.77 -11.62 2.67
C ILE A 157 -15.74 -12.76 2.77
N ALA A 158 -15.79 -13.60 3.80
CA ALA A 158 -14.76 -14.61 4.06
C ALA A 158 -14.43 -15.52 2.86
N PRO A 159 -15.40 -16.05 2.07
CA PRO A 159 -15.10 -16.87 0.89
C PRO A 159 -14.36 -16.13 -0.24
N ARG A 160 -14.41 -14.80 -0.24
CA ARG A 160 -13.82 -13.91 -1.26
C ARG A 160 -12.41 -13.46 -0.89
N LEU A 161 -12.03 -13.59 0.39
CA LEU A 161 -10.72 -13.18 0.88
C LEU A 161 -9.61 -14.02 0.26
N ARG A 162 -8.50 -13.36 -0.11
CA ARG A 162 -7.29 -13.96 -0.67
C ARG A 162 -6.10 -13.47 0.15
N LEU A 163 -5.95 -14.05 1.34
CA LEU A 163 -5.02 -13.57 2.35
C LEU A 163 -3.86 -14.53 2.55
N THR A 164 -2.68 -14.01 2.87
CA THR A 164 -1.54 -14.83 3.30
C THR A 164 -1.65 -15.23 4.77
N ALA A 165 -0.84 -16.19 5.20
CA ALA A 165 -0.77 -16.61 6.60
C ALA A 165 -0.35 -15.45 7.53
N SER A 166 0.63 -14.65 7.11
CA SER A 166 1.10 -13.48 7.86
C SER A 166 0.02 -12.41 7.98
N GLN A 167 -0.71 -12.15 6.89
CA GLN A 167 -1.85 -11.23 6.92
C GLN A 167 -2.89 -11.69 7.95
N LEU A 168 -3.36 -12.93 7.86
CA LEU A 168 -4.34 -13.49 8.80
C LEU A 168 -3.88 -13.44 10.27
N GLN A 169 -2.57 -13.60 10.52
CA GLN A 169 -2.01 -13.49 11.88
C GLN A 169 -2.00 -12.06 12.42
N GLY A 170 -1.88 -11.05 11.55
CA GLY A 170 -1.86 -9.64 11.93
C GLY A 170 -3.26 -9.03 12.15
N LEU A 171 -4.27 -9.45 11.38
CA LEU A 171 -5.61 -8.84 11.46
C LEU A 171 -6.26 -8.82 12.86
N PRO A 172 -6.06 -9.79 13.79
CA PRO A 172 -6.66 -9.74 15.12
C PRO A 172 -6.34 -8.46 15.89
N GLN A 173 -5.16 -7.85 15.69
CA GLN A 173 -4.76 -6.61 16.36
C GLN A 173 -5.66 -5.41 16.00
N HIS A 174 -6.37 -5.50 14.88
CA HIS A 174 -7.29 -4.47 14.41
C HIS A 174 -8.76 -4.87 14.57
N ALA A 175 -9.05 -6.08 15.01
CA ALA A 175 -10.41 -6.53 15.25
C ALA A 175 -10.99 -5.93 16.53
N ARG A 176 -12.32 -5.76 16.59
CA ARG A 176 -12.99 -5.31 17.81
C ARG A 176 -12.75 -6.32 18.94
N GLY A 177 -12.13 -5.87 20.02
CA GLY A 177 -11.77 -6.73 21.16
C GLY A 177 -10.61 -7.69 20.89
N GLY A 178 -9.84 -7.50 19.82
CA GLY A 178 -8.65 -8.32 19.53
C GLY A 178 -8.95 -9.70 18.94
N VAL A 179 -10.19 -9.97 18.54
CA VAL A 179 -10.64 -11.28 18.06
C VAL A 179 -11.34 -11.13 16.72
N LEU A 180 -10.84 -11.82 15.70
CA LEU A 180 -11.47 -11.87 14.39
C LEU A 180 -12.81 -12.60 14.43
N ALA A 181 -13.72 -12.22 13.53
CA ALA A 181 -14.90 -13.02 13.26
C ALA A 181 -14.50 -14.45 12.85
N PRO A 182 -15.16 -15.51 13.37
CA PRO A 182 -14.79 -16.90 13.07
C PRO A 182 -14.67 -17.23 11.58
N ALA A 183 -15.55 -16.64 10.75
CA ALA A 183 -15.49 -16.77 9.28
C ALA A 183 -14.13 -16.36 8.70
N ILE A 184 -13.65 -15.17 9.11
CA ILE A 184 -12.41 -14.57 8.61
C ILE A 184 -11.22 -15.34 9.18
N ALA A 185 -11.26 -15.67 10.47
CA ALA A 185 -10.22 -16.47 11.12
C ALA A 185 -10.05 -17.87 10.49
N GLY A 186 -11.12 -18.42 9.91
CA GLY A 186 -11.14 -19.73 9.25
C GLY A 186 -10.72 -19.71 7.77
N VAL A 187 -10.43 -18.55 7.19
CA VAL A 187 -9.96 -18.44 5.79
C VAL A 187 -8.68 -19.23 5.61
N GLN A 188 -8.61 -20.02 4.54
CA GLN A 188 -7.39 -20.76 4.21
C GLN A 188 -6.35 -19.80 3.62
N PRO A 189 -5.15 -19.69 4.22
CA PRO A 189 -4.12 -18.80 3.72
C PRO A 189 -3.60 -19.27 2.36
N LEU A 190 -3.28 -18.30 1.50
CA LEU A 190 -2.57 -18.51 0.24
C LEU A 190 -1.07 -18.26 0.42
N ASP A 191 -0.28 -18.92 -0.41
CA ASP A 191 1.17 -18.75 -0.46
C ASP A 191 1.56 -17.99 -1.73
N PHE A 192 1.88 -16.71 -1.59
CA PHE A 192 2.32 -15.85 -2.70
C PHE A 192 3.85 -15.74 -2.80
N THR A 193 4.63 -16.66 -2.21
CA THR A 193 6.10 -16.69 -2.39
C THR A 193 6.51 -16.85 -3.85
N THR A 194 5.64 -17.40 -4.68
CA THR A 194 5.70 -17.30 -6.15
C THR A 194 4.49 -16.51 -6.63
N PRO A 195 4.62 -15.73 -7.73
CA PRO A 195 3.50 -14.95 -8.23
C PRO A 195 2.35 -15.86 -8.66
N GLN A 196 1.12 -15.51 -8.27
CA GLN A 196 -0.08 -16.28 -8.57
C GLN A 196 -1.12 -15.44 -9.28
N ARG A 197 -1.72 -15.99 -10.35
CA ARG A 197 -2.89 -15.40 -10.99
C ARG A 197 -4.11 -15.57 -10.09
N ILE A 198 -4.72 -14.47 -9.68
CA ILE A 198 -5.89 -14.43 -8.79
C ILE A 198 -7.20 -14.43 -9.60
N ALA A 199 -7.24 -13.63 -10.65
CA ALA A 199 -8.37 -13.43 -11.54
C ALA A 199 -7.83 -13.11 -12.95
N PRO A 200 -8.67 -13.05 -14.01
CA PRO A 200 -8.22 -12.54 -15.30
C PRO A 200 -7.52 -11.20 -15.15
N GLY A 201 -6.31 -11.08 -15.70
CA GLY A 201 -5.49 -9.88 -15.64
C GLY A 201 -4.91 -9.54 -14.27
N VAL A 202 -5.18 -10.29 -13.20
CA VAL A 202 -4.75 -9.94 -11.82
C VAL A 202 -3.79 -10.97 -11.25
N VAL A 203 -2.64 -10.51 -10.75
CA VAL A 203 -1.59 -11.33 -10.13
C VAL A 203 -1.25 -10.75 -8.76
N ALA A 204 -1.03 -11.62 -7.77
CA ALA A 204 -0.48 -11.25 -6.47
C ALA A 204 0.89 -11.93 -6.26
N HIS A 205 1.82 -11.22 -5.62
CA HIS A 205 3.15 -11.73 -5.30
C HIS A 205 3.63 -11.17 -3.96
N ALA A 206 4.20 -12.02 -3.10
CA ALA A 206 4.72 -11.60 -1.81
C ALA A 206 5.93 -10.67 -1.97
N ALA A 207 5.96 -9.61 -1.18
CA ALA A 207 7.04 -8.63 -1.09
C ALA A 207 7.23 -8.22 0.38
N PRO A 208 7.51 -9.17 1.30
CA PRO A 208 7.63 -8.88 2.72
C PRO A 208 8.73 -7.84 2.97
N GLY A 209 8.47 -6.90 3.87
CA GLY A 209 9.38 -5.79 4.14
C GLY A 209 8.75 -4.78 5.07
N HIS A 210 7.75 -4.06 4.56
CA HIS A 210 6.96 -3.10 5.33
C HIS A 210 6.14 -3.79 6.43
N THR A 211 5.60 -4.96 6.12
CA THR A 211 5.10 -5.96 7.08
C THR A 211 5.53 -7.36 6.62
N PRO A 212 5.41 -8.40 7.48
CA PRO A 212 5.56 -9.78 7.06
C PRO A 212 4.57 -10.21 5.97
N GLY A 213 3.36 -9.65 5.97
CA GLY A 213 2.29 -9.96 5.01
C GLY A 213 2.25 -9.09 3.76
N THR A 214 3.23 -8.21 3.53
CA THR A 214 3.23 -7.30 2.37
C THR A 214 3.25 -8.07 1.05
N ILE A 215 2.35 -7.69 0.13
CA ILE A 215 2.26 -8.19 -1.25
C ILE A 215 2.21 -7.02 -2.24
N VAL A 216 2.69 -7.27 -3.45
CA VAL A 216 2.38 -6.42 -4.61
C VAL A 216 1.27 -7.07 -5.43
N ILE A 217 0.39 -6.24 -5.98
CA ILE A 217 -0.70 -6.71 -6.84
C ILE A 217 -0.52 -6.07 -8.20
N TYR A 218 -0.45 -6.89 -9.24
CA TYR A 218 -0.39 -6.46 -10.62
C TYR A 218 -1.77 -6.63 -11.26
N ALA A 219 -2.19 -5.66 -12.06
CA ALA A 219 -3.42 -5.74 -12.83
C ALA A 219 -3.21 -5.30 -14.28
N ARG A 220 -3.83 -6.01 -15.22
CA ARG A 220 -3.87 -5.66 -16.64
C ARG A 220 -5.31 -5.34 -17.04
N THR A 221 -5.49 -4.15 -17.61
CA THR A 221 -6.69 -3.76 -18.35
C THR A 221 -6.39 -3.75 -19.85
N PRO A 222 -7.38 -3.64 -20.74
CA PRO A 222 -7.12 -3.44 -22.17
C PRO A 222 -6.32 -2.18 -22.50
N ALA A 223 -6.34 -1.16 -21.63
CA ALA A 223 -5.71 0.14 -21.88
C ALA A 223 -4.34 0.30 -21.20
N ARG A 224 -4.17 -0.26 -20.00
CA ARG A 224 -3.02 -0.02 -19.11
C ARG A 224 -2.72 -1.21 -18.21
N GLU A 225 -1.49 -1.27 -17.74
CA GLU A 225 -1.05 -2.14 -16.66
C GLU A 225 -0.88 -1.31 -15.38
N TYR A 226 -1.14 -1.92 -14.23
CA TYR A 226 -1.12 -1.30 -12.91
C TYR A 226 -0.30 -2.15 -11.94
N LEU A 227 0.35 -1.50 -10.99
CA LEU A 227 1.04 -2.14 -9.89
C LEU A 227 0.69 -1.44 -8.57
N PHE A 228 -0.09 -2.11 -7.73
CA PHE A 228 -0.43 -1.68 -6.37
C PHE A 228 0.67 -2.13 -5.43
N VAL A 229 1.34 -1.17 -4.79
CA VAL A 229 2.55 -1.45 -3.99
C VAL A 229 2.33 -1.28 -2.49
N GLY A 230 1.14 -0.86 -2.06
CA GLY A 230 0.83 -0.55 -0.67
C GLY A 230 1.90 0.33 -0.03
N ASP A 231 2.29 -0.03 1.18
CA ASP A 231 3.22 0.75 1.98
C ASP A 231 4.70 0.40 1.75
N ILE A 232 5.02 -0.28 0.66
CA ILE A 232 6.40 -0.23 0.16
C ILE A 232 6.79 1.24 -0.09
N ALA A 233 5.85 2.05 -0.59
CA ALA A 233 5.98 3.50 -0.69
C ALA A 233 4.66 4.22 -0.38
N TRP A 234 4.68 5.09 0.63
CA TRP A 234 3.53 5.96 0.95
C TRP A 234 3.27 6.99 -0.13
N VAL A 235 4.34 7.57 -0.67
CA VAL A 235 4.31 8.63 -1.68
C VAL A 235 5.06 8.24 -2.93
N MET A 236 4.61 8.74 -4.10
CA MET A 236 5.27 8.41 -5.37
C MET A 236 6.70 8.95 -5.42
N SER A 237 6.97 10.09 -4.76
CA SER A 237 8.30 10.70 -4.74
C SER A 237 9.37 9.77 -4.15
N SER A 238 9.00 8.90 -3.19
CA SER A 238 9.90 7.88 -2.64
C SER A 238 10.42 6.93 -3.71
N ILE A 239 9.56 6.56 -4.67
CA ILE A 239 9.93 5.73 -5.82
C ILE A 239 10.75 6.57 -6.81
N GLU A 240 10.26 7.75 -7.20
CA GLU A 240 10.92 8.64 -8.17
C GLU A 240 12.35 9.01 -7.74
N ASN A 241 12.56 9.28 -6.45
CA ASN A 241 13.84 9.67 -5.88
C ASN A 241 14.68 8.46 -5.40
N ALA A 242 14.13 7.25 -5.45
CA ALA A 242 14.72 6.04 -4.87
C ALA A 242 15.13 6.24 -3.40
N ARG A 243 14.19 6.78 -2.60
CA ARG A 243 14.39 7.08 -1.18
C ARG A 243 13.23 6.56 -0.35
N GLY A 244 13.54 5.84 0.72
CA GLY A 244 12.58 5.43 1.72
C GLY A 244 12.38 6.49 2.81
N ARG A 245 11.59 6.09 3.80
CA ARG A 245 11.32 6.87 5.02
C ARG A 245 12.59 7.07 5.85
N PRO A 246 12.70 8.18 6.57
CA PRO A 246 13.82 8.41 7.49
C PRO A 246 13.75 7.45 8.68
N ARG A 247 14.90 7.19 9.31
CA ARG A 247 14.98 6.23 10.42
C ARG A 247 14.16 6.64 11.64
N PHE A 248 14.05 7.95 11.91
CA PHE A 248 13.37 8.42 13.11
C PHE A 248 11.89 8.05 13.14
N ILE A 249 11.26 7.80 11.98
CA ILE A 249 9.85 7.39 11.91
C ILE A 249 9.62 6.09 12.68
N ARG A 250 10.60 5.17 12.66
CA ARG A 250 10.55 3.92 13.46
C ARG A 250 10.67 4.15 14.96
N TRP A 251 11.09 5.33 15.41
CA TRP A 251 11.10 5.67 16.84
C TRP A 251 9.72 6.16 17.32
N ILE A 252 8.91 6.68 16.39
CA ILE A 252 7.57 7.18 16.66
C ILE A 252 6.53 6.09 16.38
N ILE A 253 6.74 5.31 15.32
CA ILE A 253 5.90 4.21 14.86
C ILE A 253 6.76 2.96 14.71
N PRO A 254 7.03 2.20 15.79
CA PRO A 254 7.98 1.08 15.80
C PRO A 254 7.67 -0.05 14.81
N GLU A 255 6.42 -0.18 14.43
CA GLU A 255 5.90 -1.23 13.53
C GLU A 255 6.18 -0.93 12.05
N VAL A 256 6.53 0.31 11.69
CA VAL A 256 6.85 0.68 10.30
C VAL A 256 8.19 0.09 9.86
N ASP A 257 8.21 -0.55 8.69
CA ASP A 257 9.40 -1.08 8.01
C ASP A 257 10.31 -1.92 8.95
N PRO A 258 9.79 -3.01 9.57
CA PRO A 258 10.57 -3.88 10.42
C PRO A 258 11.80 -4.42 9.67
N ASP A 259 11.65 -4.73 8.37
CA ASP A 259 12.75 -5.01 7.44
C ASP A 259 12.96 -3.86 6.44
N ARG A 260 13.41 -2.72 6.97
CA ARG A 260 13.80 -1.55 6.16
C ARG A 260 14.80 -1.87 5.02
N PRO A 261 15.82 -2.74 5.19
CA PRO A 261 16.66 -3.15 4.06
C PRO A 261 15.88 -3.76 2.89
N ALA A 262 14.89 -4.62 3.14
CA ALA A 262 14.02 -5.15 2.09
C ALA A 262 13.20 -4.04 1.42
N VAL A 263 12.56 -3.16 2.21
CA VAL A 263 11.79 -2.02 1.68
C VAL A 263 12.63 -1.12 0.78
N LEU A 264 13.88 -0.82 1.16
CA LEU A 264 14.77 -0.03 0.31
C LEU A 264 15.14 -0.73 -1.00
N ARG A 265 15.32 -2.07 -1.00
CA ARG A 265 15.52 -2.82 -2.25
C ARG A 265 14.27 -2.77 -3.12
N GLN A 266 13.09 -2.92 -2.53
CA GLN A 266 11.82 -2.84 -3.25
C GLN A 266 11.61 -1.45 -3.86
N ILE A 267 11.89 -0.37 -3.12
CA ILE A 267 11.87 1.01 -3.65
C ILE A 267 12.84 1.16 -4.83
N ARG A 268 14.06 0.60 -4.76
CA ARG A 268 14.99 0.62 -5.90
C ARG A 268 14.42 -0.11 -7.11
N ALA A 269 13.86 -1.30 -6.92
CA ALA A 269 13.28 -2.08 -8.01
C ALA A 269 12.08 -1.36 -8.66
N LEU A 270 11.21 -0.75 -7.84
CA LEU A 270 10.10 0.06 -8.33
C LEU A 270 10.58 1.31 -9.09
N HIS A 271 11.65 1.95 -8.64
CA HIS A 271 12.27 3.06 -9.38
C HIS A 271 12.80 2.60 -10.75
N ASP A 272 13.52 1.48 -10.80
CA ASP A 272 14.05 0.90 -12.03
C ASP A 272 12.92 0.56 -13.01
N ILE A 273 11.84 -0.04 -12.50
CA ILE A 273 10.63 -0.33 -13.26
C ILE A 273 9.97 0.95 -13.78
N ALA A 274 9.80 1.97 -12.94
CA ALA A 274 9.18 3.23 -13.36
C ALA A 274 9.96 3.90 -14.51
N ALA A 275 11.29 3.79 -14.50
CA ALA A 275 12.14 4.29 -15.57
C ALA A 275 12.07 3.44 -16.85
N ALA A 276 11.97 2.11 -16.72
CA ALA A 276 11.94 1.18 -17.85
C ALA A 276 10.55 1.05 -18.50
N GLU A 277 9.48 1.22 -17.72
CA GLU A 277 8.09 0.94 -18.09
C GLU A 277 7.20 2.17 -17.82
N PRO A 278 7.40 3.31 -18.52
CA PRO A 278 6.72 4.58 -18.21
C PRO A 278 5.19 4.55 -18.43
N GLN A 279 4.66 3.50 -19.06
CA GLN A 279 3.22 3.29 -19.23
C GLN A 279 2.58 2.49 -18.09
N LEU A 280 3.40 1.83 -17.26
CA LEU A 280 2.92 1.14 -16.07
C LEU A 280 2.48 2.16 -15.03
N VAL A 281 1.25 2.04 -14.54
CA VAL A 281 0.74 2.90 -13.48
C VAL A 281 1.06 2.26 -12.14
N ILE A 282 2.13 2.73 -11.50
CA ILE A 282 2.45 2.36 -10.11
C ILE A 282 1.57 3.19 -9.17
N LEU A 283 0.92 2.53 -8.21
CA LEU A 283 -0.02 3.16 -7.29
C LEU A 283 0.51 3.03 -5.85
N PRO A 284 1.04 4.13 -5.26
CA PRO A 284 1.39 4.17 -3.84
C PRO A 284 0.13 4.24 -2.97
N ALA A 285 0.28 4.00 -1.67
CA ALA A 285 -0.85 3.93 -0.74
C ALA A 285 -1.51 5.28 -0.42
N HIS A 286 -0.72 6.34 -0.17
CA HIS A 286 -1.20 7.53 0.55
C HIS A 286 -0.98 8.86 -0.16
N ASP A 287 -0.61 8.87 -1.43
CA ASP A 287 -0.32 10.11 -2.15
C ASP A 287 -1.59 10.68 -2.81
N ASP A 288 -2.37 11.51 -2.09
CA ASP A 288 -3.64 12.06 -2.59
C ASP A 288 -3.45 12.82 -3.91
N ALA A 289 -2.44 13.70 -3.96
CA ALA A 289 -2.15 14.52 -5.12
C ALA A 289 -1.79 13.66 -6.35
N TYR A 290 -1.00 12.60 -6.16
CA TYR A 290 -0.69 11.64 -7.22
C TYR A 290 -1.93 10.88 -7.68
N LEU A 291 -2.72 10.32 -6.76
CA LEU A 291 -3.90 9.52 -7.10
C LEU A 291 -4.96 10.37 -7.84
N ARG A 292 -5.21 11.60 -7.39
CA ARG A 292 -6.09 12.55 -8.11
C ARG A 292 -5.56 12.94 -9.48
N ARG A 293 -4.25 13.08 -9.64
CA ARG A 293 -3.64 13.30 -10.96
C ARG A 293 -3.87 12.09 -11.89
N ARG A 294 -3.76 10.87 -11.39
CA ARG A 294 -4.07 9.65 -12.16
C ARG A 294 -5.55 9.59 -12.56
N ILE A 295 -6.46 10.13 -11.74
CA ILE A 295 -7.88 10.30 -12.13
C ILE A 295 -8.00 11.30 -13.29
N ALA A 296 -7.36 12.47 -13.20
CA ALA A 296 -7.42 13.49 -14.24
C ALA A 296 -6.85 13.01 -15.59
N GLU A 297 -5.88 12.09 -15.57
CA GLU A 297 -5.30 11.44 -16.76
C GLU A 297 -6.13 10.23 -17.25
N GLY A 298 -7.25 9.93 -16.59
CA GLY A 298 -8.13 8.79 -16.88
C GLY A 298 -7.52 7.43 -16.58
N ALA A 299 -6.44 7.36 -15.78
CA ALA A 299 -5.84 6.11 -15.29
C ALA A 299 -6.61 5.52 -14.11
N LEU A 300 -7.32 6.36 -13.36
CA LEU A 300 -8.22 5.93 -12.30
C LEU A 300 -9.59 6.58 -12.51
N ILE A 301 -10.61 5.99 -11.91
CA ILE A 301 -11.95 6.58 -11.80
C ILE A 301 -12.27 6.72 -10.32
N GLU A 302 -12.76 7.89 -9.90
CA GLU A 302 -13.16 8.12 -8.51
C GLU A 302 -14.52 7.47 -8.22
N GLY A 303 -14.62 6.82 -7.06
CA GLY A 303 -15.84 6.20 -6.56
C GLY A 303 -16.04 4.77 -7.08
N PHE A 304 -16.38 3.87 -6.17
CA PHE A 304 -16.66 2.48 -6.50
C PHE A 304 -18.01 2.32 -7.20
N ALA A 305 -18.05 1.35 -8.11
CA ALA A 305 -19.28 0.86 -8.71
C ALA A 305 -19.88 -0.21 -7.79
N VAL A 306 -21.06 0.07 -7.24
CA VAL A 306 -21.87 -0.86 -6.45
C VAL A 306 -23.20 -1.06 -7.16
N ASN A 307 -23.67 -2.32 -7.23
CA ASN A 307 -24.97 -2.66 -7.81
C ASN A 307 -26.09 -2.54 -6.78
#